data_AF-A0A846E957-F1
#
_entry.id   AF-A0A846E957-F1
#
_cell.length_a   1.000
_cell.length_b   1.000
_cell.length_c   1.000
_cell.angle_alpha   90.00
_cell.angle_beta   90.00
_cell.angle_gamma   90.00
#
_symmetry.space_group_name_H-M   'P 1'
#
loop_
_entity.id
_entity.type
_entity.pdbx_description
1 polymer ?
#
loop_
_entity_poly.entity_id
_entity_poly.type
_entity_poly.pdbx_seq_one_letter_code
_entity_poly.pdbx_strand_id
1 'polypeptide(L)'
;MGYRLVAIATSLSATLWLGACGGQTSPSTSTDSTSPPANSSLEPNTTAQSDTTQGKKIVLTTFTVLADMAQNVAGDKLIVESITRIGAEIHGYEPTPSDLTKAQNADLILYNGLNLE
;
A
#
# COMPACT_ATOMS: atom_id res chain seq x y z
N MET A 1 5.45 -30.39 -27.58
CA MET A 1 6.92 -30.61 -27.62
C MET A 1 7.60 -29.26 -27.41
N GLY A 2 8.33 -29.06 -26.30
CA GLY A 2 9.25 -27.92 -26.16
C GLY A 2 9.12 -27.08 -24.88
N TYR A 3 9.34 -27.68 -23.71
CA TYR A 3 9.71 -26.92 -22.51
C TYR A 3 11.17 -26.50 -22.65
N ARG A 4 11.46 -25.19 -22.66
CA ARG A 4 12.82 -24.67 -22.64
C ARG A 4 13.20 -24.22 -21.24
N LEU A 5 14.09 -25.02 -20.67
CA LEU A 5 15.14 -24.69 -19.72
C LEU A 5 14.79 -23.83 -18.49
N VAL A 6 14.69 -24.56 -17.38
CA VAL A 6 15.06 -24.15 -16.02
C VAL A 6 16.37 -23.35 -16.02
N ALA A 7 16.32 -22.15 -15.46
CA ALA A 7 17.48 -21.50 -14.85
C ALA A 7 17.05 -20.99 -13.47
N ILE A 8 17.13 -21.88 -12.49
CA ILE A 8 17.12 -21.54 -11.07
C ILE A 8 18.46 -20.85 -10.80
N ALA A 9 18.45 -19.52 -10.67
CA ALA A 9 19.57 -18.77 -10.14
C ALA A 9 19.26 -18.40 -8.69
N THR A 10 19.60 -19.32 -7.80
CA THR A 10 19.74 -19.10 -6.37
C THR A 10 20.78 -18.02 -6.12
N SER A 11 20.38 -16.89 -5.54
CA SER A 11 21.33 -15.96 -4.91
C SER A 11 20.73 -15.41 -3.62
N LEU A 12 20.80 -16.26 -2.60
CA LEU A 12 20.89 -15.86 -1.21
C LEU A 12 22.04 -14.86 -1.07
N SER A 13 21.74 -13.63 -0.64
CA SER A 13 22.71 -12.83 0.12
C SER A 13 21.95 -12.05 1.16
N ALA A 14 21.82 -12.72 2.31
CA ALA A 14 21.56 -12.08 3.58
C ALA A 14 22.78 -11.23 3.95
N THR A 15 22.57 -9.95 4.21
CA THR A 15 23.54 -9.15 4.97
C THR A 15 22.79 -8.45 6.07
N LEU A 16 22.67 -9.17 7.18
CA LEU A 16 22.18 -8.71 8.46
C LEU A 16 23.26 -7.79 9.07
N TRP A 17 23.05 -6.48 9.07
CA TRP A 17 23.85 -5.56 9.87
C TRP A 17 23.16 -5.32 11.21
N LEU A 18 23.54 -6.14 12.19
CA LEU A 18 23.27 -5.89 13.61
C LEU A 18 24.42 -5.03 14.16
N GLY A 19 24.21 -3.72 14.23
CA GLY A 19 25.09 -2.78 14.93
C GLY A 19 24.46 -2.38 16.25
N ALA A 20 24.91 -3.00 17.34
CA ALA A 20 24.54 -2.66 18.71
C ALA A 20 25.61 -1.78 19.38
N CYS A 21 25.13 -0.99 20.35
CA CYS A 21 25.82 -0.36 21.49
C CYS A 21 26.54 0.98 21.30
N GLY A 22 26.02 2.00 22.00
CA GLY A 22 26.85 2.89 22.82
C GLY A 22 26.34 4.32 23.00
N GLY A 23 25.97 4.70 24.24
CA GLY A 23 26.30 6.04 24.75
C GLY A 23 25.16 7.02 24.99
N GLN A 24 24.58 6.95 26.20
CA GLN A 24 23.81 7.99 26.86
C GLN A 24 24.64 9.27 27.09
N THR A 25 24.12 10.45 26.75
CA THR A 25 24.25 11.70 27.55
C THR A 25 23.37 12.79 26.93
N SER A 26 22.46 13.35 27.73
CA SER A 26 21.71 14.56 27.42
C SER A 26 22.33 15.75 28.15
N PRO A 27 22.35 16.93 27.53
CA PRO A 27 22.06 18.15 28.27
C PRO A 27 21.02 19.01 27.54
N SER A 28 20.05 19.49 28.32
CA SER A 28 19.09 20.51 27.95
C SER A 28 19.75 21.88 27.85
N THR A 29 19.58 22.61 26.75
CA THR A 29 19.63 24.08 26.77
C THR A 29 18.76 24.64 25.65
N SER A 30 17.70 25.33 26.06
CA SER A 30 16.81 26.16 25.25
C SER A 30 17.54 27.41 24.75
N THR A 31 17.51 27.71 23.45
CA THR A 31 17.22 29.08 22.96
C THR A 31 16.91 29.12 21.47
N ASP A 32 15.97 30.00 21.17
CA ASP A 32 15.31 30.31 19.92
C ASP A 32 16.11 31.35 19.09
N SER A 33 15.79 31.41 17.80
CA SER A 33 15.94 32.51 16.84
C SER A 33 17.14 32.58 15.87
N THR A 34 16.73 32.74 14.60
CA THR A 34 17.33 33.52 13.48
C THR A 34 17.92 32.73 12.29
N SER A 35 17.25 32.89 11.14
CA SER A 35 17.52 32.37 9.78
C SER A 35 18.77 32.96 9.07
N PRO A 36 19.03 32.67 7.77
CA PRO A 36 19.59 31.45 7.15
C PRO A 36 20.97 31.72 6.48
N PRO A 37 21.64 30.70 5.91
CA PRO A 37 22.18 30.89 4.57
C PRO A 37 21.98 29.70 3.62
N ALA A 38 22.08 30.01 2.33
CA ALA A 38 21.88 29.13 1.19
C ALA A 38 22.98 28.06 1.00
N ASN A 39 22.57 26.86 0.60
CA ASN A 39 23.34 25.89 -0.22
C ASN A 39 22.33 25.00 -1.00
N SER A 40 22.24 25.16 -2.31
CA SER A 40 23.03 24.47 -3.32
C SER A 40 22.93 22.94 -3.26
N SER A 41 22.21 22.44 -4.28
CA SER A 41 22.44 21.18 -5.01
C SER A 41 22.41 19.87 -4.23
N LEU A 42 21.32 19.12 -4.44
CA LEU A 42 21.32 17.75 -5.00
C LEU A 42 19.85 17.34 -5.20
N GLU A 43 19.44 17.15 -6.45
CA GLU A 43 18.14 16.58 -6.79
C GLU A 43 18.08 15.12 -6.31
N PRO A 44 16.94 14.66 -5.78
CA PRO A 44 16.39 13.39 -6.18
C PRO A 44 15.35 13.71 -7.25
N ASN A 45 15.73 13.47 -8.51
CA ASN A 45 14.81 13.29 -9.61
C ASN A 45 13.69 12.32 -9.17
N THR A 46 12.56 12.86 -8.73
CA THR A 46 11.34 12.09 -8.43
C THR A 46 10.43 12.21 -9.64
N THR A 47 10.93 11.78 -10.81
CA THR A 47 10.08 11.40 -11.93
C THR A 47 10.30 9.92 -12.20
N ALA A 48 9.45 9.07 -11.62
CA ALA A 48 9.05 7.76 -12.15
C ALA A 48 8.43 6.87 -11.04
N GLN A 49 7.24 7.22 -10.54
CA GLN A 49 6.35 6.19 -10.00
C GLN A 49 4.89 6.61 -10.13
N SER A 50 4.43 6.80 -11.37
CA SER A 50 3.02 7.09 -11.66
C SER A 50 2.49 6.32 -12.88
N ASP A 51 3.24 5.33 -13.38
CA ASP A 51 2.85 4.55 -14.55
C ASP A 51 2.29 3.16 -14.22
N THR A 52 2.42 2.68 -12.98
CA THR A 52 1.92 1.36 -12.60
C THR A 52 0.42 1.31 -12.35
N THR A 53 -0.30 2.43 -12.31
CA THR A 53 -1.76 2.42 -12.02
C THR A 53 -2.60 2.52 -13.30
N GLN A 54 -2.06 3.07 -14.38
CA GLN A 54 -2.81 3.27 -15.62
C GLN A 54 -3.19 1.91 -16.23
N GLY A 55 -4.51 1.68 -16.36
CA GLY A 55 -5.07 0.48 -16.98
C GLY A 55 -5.27 -0.72 -16.05
N LYS A 56 -4.98 -0.60 -14.74
CA LYS A 56 -5.29 -1.68 -13.78
C LYS A 56 -6.78 -1.81 -13.58
N LYS A 57 -7.23 -3.06 -13.47
CA LYS A 57 -8.62 -3.39 -13.14
C LYS A 57 -8.90 -3.15 -11.66
N ILE A 58 -10.10 -2.66 -11.36
CA ILE A 58 -10.53 -2.31 -10.01
C ILE A 58 -11.42 -3.43 -9.45
N VAL A 59 -11.05 -3.94 -8.28
CA VAL A 59 -11.81 -4.92 -7.50
C VAL A 59 -12.34 -4.21 -6.25
N LEU A 60 -13.66 -4.16 -6.11
CA LEU A 60 -14.32 -3.55 -4.96
C LEU A 60 -14.80 -4.64 -4.00
N THR A 61 -14.60 -4.43 -2.71
CA THR A 61 -14.98 -5.38 -1.65
C THR A 61 -15.96 -4.74 -0.67
N THR A 62 -16.81 -5.53 0.00
CA THR A 62 -17.76 -4.98 0.98
C THR A 62 -17.09 -4.58 2.29
N PHE A 63 -16.07 -5.33 2.75
CA PHE A 63 -15.30 -4.97 3.94
C PHE A 63 -13.82 -5.31 3.91
N THR A 64 -13.10 -4.73 4.87
CA THR A 64 -11.63 -4.66 4.87
C THR A 64 -10.93 -6.01 4.95
N VAL A 65 -11.54 -7.02 5.56
CA VAL A 65 -10.96 -8.37 5.59
C VAL A 65 -11.00 -9.02 4.21
N LEU A 66 -12.09 -8.85 3.45
CA LEU A 66 -12.13 -9.29 2.06
C LEU A 66 -11.11 -8.51 1.21
N ALA A 67 -10.95 -7.21 1.47
CA ALA A 67 -9.94 -6.39 0.80
C ALA A 67 -8.52 -6.93 1.05
N ASP A 68 -8.18 -7.27 2.31
CA ASP A 68 -6.88 -7.82 2.66
C ASP A 68 -6.62 -9.17 1.98
N MET A 69 -7.59 -10.09 2.03
CA MET A 69 -7.49 -11.38 1.33
C MET A 69 -7.34 -11.20 -0.20
N ALA A 70 -8.15 -10.33 -0.78
CA ALA A 70 -8.10 -10.04 -2.22
C ALA A 70 -6.77 -9.37 -2.61
N GLN A 71 -6.23 -8.48 -1.78
CA GLN A 71 -4.95 -7.81 -2.00
C GLN A 71 -3.77 -8.80 -1.95
N ASN A 72 -3.81 -9.78 -1.05
CA ASN A 72 -2.83 -10.87 -0.99
C ASN A 72 -2.81 -11.71 -2.27
N VAL A 73 -3.95 -11.87 -2.95
CA VAL A 73 -4.05 -12.62 -4.21
C VAL A 73 -3.73 -11.74 -5.42
N ALA A 74 -4.23 -10.50 -5.43
CA ALA A 74 -4.08 -9.56 -6.54
C ALA A 74 -2.64 -9.05 -6.69
N GLY A 75 -1.94 -8.89 -5.56
CA GLY A 75 -0.64 -8.22 -5.52
C GLY A 75 -0.71 -6.85 -6.19
N ASP A 76 0.25 -6.59 -7.05
CA ASP A 76 0.46 -5.36 -7.79
C ASP A 76 -0.19 -5.37 -9.18
N LYS A 77 -1.07 -6.34 -9.50
CA LYS A 77 -1.73 -6.46 -10.81
C LYS A 77 -3.11 -5.78 -10.87
N LEU A 78 -3.82 -5.73 -9.75
CA LEU A 78 -5.15 -5.13 -9.64
C LEU A 78 -5.14 -4.05 -8.57
N ILE A 79 -6.13 -3.17 -8.61
CA ILE A 79 -6.41 -2.22 -7.54
C ILE A 79 -7.52 -2.84 -6.70
N VAL A 80 -7.29 -3.02 -5.40
CA VAL A 80 -8.28 -3.57 -4.47
C VAL A 80 -8.76 -2.47 -3.53
N GLU A 81 -10.06 -2.23 -3.49
CA GLU A 81 -10.71 -1.23 -2.65
C GLU A 81 -11.80 -1.85 -1.77
N SER A 82 -12.17 -1.18 -0.69
CA SER A 82 -13.29 -1.57 0.17
C SER A 82 -14.32 -0.44 0.28
N ILE A 83 -15.59 -0.82 0.26
CA ILE A 83 -16.73 0.09 0.46
C ILE A 83 -16.71 0.59 1.90
N THR A 84 -16.62 -0.32 2.87
CA THR A 84 -16.50 0.06 4.28
C THR A 84 -15.08 0.55 4.58
N ARG A 85 -15.00 1.62 5.38
CA ARG A 85 -13.73 2.22 5.78
C ARG A 85 -13.18 1.48 7.01
N ILE A 86 -11.87 1.57 7.20
CA ILE A 86 -11.22 1.06 8.41
C ILE A 86 -11.87 1.71 9.64
N GLY A 87 -12.39 0.88 10.56
CA GLY A 87 -13.08 1.31 11.78
C GLY A 87 -14.58 1.54 11.65
N ALA A 88 -15.17 1.36 10.47
CA ALA A 88 -16.63 1.28 10.32
C ALA A 88 -17.12 -0.11 10.76
N GLU A 89 -18.23 -0.14 11.48
CA GLU A 89 -18.95 -1.36 11.83
C GLU A 89 -19.62 -1.91 10.54
N ILE A 90 -19.57 -3.22 10.32
CA ILE A 90 -19.97 -3.86 9.06
C ILE A 90 -21.44 -4.31 9.08
N HIS A 91 -22.04 -4.54 10.24
CA HIS A 91 -23.43 -4.96 10.42
C HIS A 91 -24.38 -3.75 10.43
N GLY A 92 -24.73 -3.27 9.23
CA GLY A 92 -25.64 -2.14 9.04
C GLY A 92 -24.97 -0.92 8.42
N TYR A 93 -23.89 -1.12 7.68
CA TYR A 93 -23.33 -0.08 6.84
C TYR A 93 -24.33 0.31 5.74
N GLU A 94 -24.69 1.59 5.70
CA GLU A 94 -25.54 2.15 4.65
C GLU A 94 -24.66 2.71 3.52
N PRO A 95 -24.74 2.17 2.29
CA PRO A 95 -23.95 2.65 1.16
C PRO A 95 -24.25 4.11 0.84
N THR A 96 -23.21 4.92 0.69
CA THR A 96 -23.40 6.29 0.23
C THR A 96 -23.56 6.34 -1.29
N PRO A 97 -24.13 7.41 -1.87
CA PRO A 97 -24.16 7.59 -3.32
C PRO A 97 -22.77 7.49 -3.98
N SER A 98 -21.72 7.93 -3.26
CA SER A 98 -20.34 7.81 -3.75
C SER A 98 -19.88 6.35 -3.85
N ASP A 99 -20.36 5.47 -2.98
CA ASP A 99 -19.99 4.06 -2.99
C ASP A 99 -20.71 3.32 -4.11
N LEU A 100 -21.95 3.73 -4.43
CA LEU A 100 -22.62 3.27 -5.64
C LEU A 100 -21.86 3.66 -6.90
N THR A 101 -21.34 4.89 -6.96
CA THR A 101 -20.48 5.31 -8.08
C THR A 101 -19.21 4.47 -8.17
N LYS A 102 -18.57 4.13 -7.05
CA LYS A 102 -17.40 3.21 -7.06
C LYS A 102 -17.79 1.82 -7.55
N ALA A 103 -18.90 1.28 -7.07
CA ALA A 103 -19.41 -0.03 -7.49
C ALA A 103 -19.71 -0.08 -8.99
N GLN A 104 -20.28 0.98 -9.55
CA GLN A 104 -20.53 1.09 -10.99
C GLN A 104 -19.25 1.12 -11.84
N ASN A 105 -18.15 1.64 -11.29
CA ASN A 105 -16.86 1.73 -11.98
C ASN A 105 -15.94 0.54 -11.71
N ALA A 106 -16.30 -0.37 -10.81
CA ALA A 106 -15.51 -1.55 -10.51
C ALA A 106 -15.63 -2.59 -11.62
N ASP A 107 -14.52 -3.26 -11.95
CA ASP A 107 -14.51 -4.38 -12.89
C ASP A 107 -14.95 -5.70 -12.24
N LEU A 108 -14.86 -5.79 -10.91
CA LEU A 108 -15.31 -6.93 -10.10
C LEU A 108 -15.74 -6.46 -8.72
N ILE A 109 -16.83 -7.03 -8.21
CA ILE A 109 -17.29 -6.83 -6.82
C ILE A 109 -17.21 -8.16 -6.06
N LEU A 110 -16.56 -8.15 -4.90
CA LEU A 110 -16.43 -9.28 -3.98
C LEU A 110 -17.21 -8.99 -2.69
N TYR A 111 -18.13 -9.88 -2.36
CA TYR A 111 -18.95 -9.82 -1.14
C TYR A 111 -18.97 -11.21 -0.47
N ASN A 112 -19.27 -11.28 0.83
CA ASN A 112 -19.20 -12.52 1.60
C ASN A 112 -20.29 -13.54 1.20
N GLY A 113 -21.47 -13.04 0.86
CA GLY A 113 -22.65 -13.87 0.71
C GLY A 113 -23.22 -14.29 2.08
N LEU A 114 -23.96 -15.41 2.10
CA LEU A 114 -24.57 -16.01 3.30
C LEU A 114 -25.42 -15.07 4.18
N ASN A 115 -25.86 -13.93 3.64
CA ASN A 115 -26.65 -12.91 4.34
C ASN A 115 -25.92 -12.31 5.56
N LEU A 116 -24.59 -12.15 5.45
CA LEU A 116 -23.72 -11.64 6.52
C LEU A 116 -23.20 -10.21 6.26
N GLU A 117 -23.75 -9.50 5.27
CA GLU A 117 -23.49 -8.06 5.03
C GLU A 117 -24.61 -7.18 5.59
#